data_AF-A0A359DDF3-F1
#
_entry.id   AF-A0A359DDF3-F1
#
_cell.length_a   1.000
_cell.length_b   1.000
_cell.length_c   1.000
_cell.angle_alpha   90.00
_cell.angle_beta   90.00
_cell.angle_gamma   90.00
#
_symmetry.space_group_name_H-M   'P 1'
#
loop_
_entity.id
_entity.type
_entity.pdbx_description
1 polymer ?
#
loop_
_entity_poly.entity_id
_entity_poly.type
_entity_poly.pdbx_seq_one_letter_code
_entity_poly.pdbx_strand_id
1 'polypeptide(L)'
;MSTRRLALVLGDQLSFDLPSLLALNTQQDVVLMAEVAAETDYVPHHPQKIALIFSAMRHFAELLRQRGFSVQYVTLDDPNNSGSLPGELQRWAAQLQALEVHITECGEWRLEHALQACDLPITWHTDSRFICGRDEFARWAEGRKQLRMEFFYREMRRKTGLLINGDGTPVGGAWNFDAENRKALPKQVKAPMTARFPADAITQEVLALVAERFSHHYGSLASFDYPVTHAEAEALWQHFLDFALPAFGDYQDAMAVGEPFLFHARISAALNIGLLDVRRLCADVEAAYWRGQVPLNAAEGFIRQLIGWREYVRGIYWLH
;
A
#
# COMPACT_ATOMS: atom_id res chain seq x y z
N MET A 1 36.44 -8.52 5.79
CA MET A 1 35.64 -7.74 6.76
C MET A 1 34.26 -7.63 6.16
N SER A 2 33.21 -7.99 6.90
CA SER A 2 31.87 -7.93 6.32
C SER A 2 31.42 -6.47 6.18
N THR A 3 30.93 -6.12 5.00
CA THR A 3 30.39 -4.80 4.69
C THR A 3 29.06 -4.61 5.41
N ARG A 4 28.94 -3.55 6.22
CA ARG A 4 27.66 -3.19 6.86
C ARG A 4 26.79 -2.41 5.88
N ARG A 5 25.58 -2.92 5.61
CA ARG A 5 24.57 -2.27 4.78
C ARG A 5 23.49 -1.63 5.64
N LEU A 6 22.89 -0.58 5.10
CA LEU A 6 21.75 0.13 5.70
C LEU A 6 20.58 0.11 4.71
N ALA A 7 19.45 -0.50 5.07
CA ALA A 7 18.23 -0.37 4.25
C ALA A 7 17.31 0.69 4.82
N LEU A 8 16.87 1.64 3.99
CA LEU A 8 15.79 2.56 4.36
C LEU A 8 14.44 1.90 4.00
N VAL A 9 13.53 1.84 4.98
CA VAL A 9 12.13 1.44 4.76
C VAL A 9 11.23 2.63 5.05
N LEU A 10 10.45 3.02 4.03
CA LEU A 10 9.54 4.15 4.09
C LEU A 10 8.20 3.80 4.77
N GLY A 11 7.45 4.83 5.16
CA GLY A 11 6.13 4.66 5.80
C GLY A 11 5.06 4.04 4.91
N ASP A 12 5.26 4.05 3.59
CA ASP A 12 4.40 3.38 2.61
C ASP A 12 4.97 2.03 2.14
N GLN A 13 5.99 1.50 2.80
CA GLN A 13 6.82 0.35 2.42
C GLN A 13 6.80 -0.75 3.50
N LEU A 14 5.70 -0.93 4.21
CA LEU A 14 5.59 -1.85 5.35
C LEU A 14 5.29 -3.28 4.89
N SER A 15 6.22 -3.87 4.12
CA SER A 15 6.10 -5.23 3.57
C SER A 15 7.37 -6.03 3.81
N PHE A 16 7.22 -7.28 4.23
CA PHE A 16 8.35 -8.16 4.53
C PHE A 16 9.12 -8.61 3.28
N ASP A 17 8.48 -8.58 2.10
CA ASP A 17 9.05 -9.07 0.85
C ASP A 17 9.68 -7.94 0.01
N LEU A 18 9.97 -6.80 0.65
CA LEU A 18 10.65 -5.70 -0.02
C LEU A 18 12.04 -6.11 -0.49
N PRO A 19 12.40 -5.84 -1.76
CA PRO A 19 13.72 -6.18 -2.27
C PRO A 19 14.89 -5.56 -1.49
N SER A 20 14.72 -4.34 -0.96
CA SER A 20 15.74 -3.69 -0.11
C SER A 20 15.96 -4.44 1.20
N LEU A 21 14.89 -4.99 1.81
CA LEU A 21 14.95 -5.81 3.01
C LEU A 21 15.53 -7.21 2.72
N LEU A 22 15.12 -7.85 1.63
CA LEU A 22 15.59 -9.17 1.23
C LEU A 22 17.08 -9.18 0.86
N ALA A 23 17.66 -8.02 0.53
CA ALA A 23 19.09 -7.88 0.26
C ALA A 23 19.97 -7.85 1.53
N LEU A 24 19.36 -7.74 2.72
CA LEU A 24 20.08 -7.60 3.98
C LEU A 24 20.46 -8.95 4.61
N ASN A 25 21.61 -8.96 5.28
CA ASN A 25 22.00 -9.97 6.25
C ASN A 25 21.58 -9.52 7.66
N THR A 26 20.62 -10.23 8.26
CA THR A 26 20.04 -9.91 9.58
C THR A 26 21.06 -9.86 10.73
N GLN A 27 22.22 -10.51 10.60
CA GLN A 27 23.26 -10.51 11.64
C GLN A 27 24.19 -9.29 11.59
N GLN A 28 24.17 -8.52 10.50
CA GLN A 28 25.22 -7.53 10.22
C GLN A 28 24.66 -6.17 9.78
N ASP A 29 23.55 -6.20 9.06
CA ASP A 29 22.93 -5.04 8.43
C ASP A 29 21.83 -4.46 9.29
N VAL A 30 21.47 -3.21 9.02
CA VAL A 30 20.52 -2.44 9.80
C VAL A 30 19.40 -1.94 8.90
N VAL A 31 18.16 -2.03 9.40
CA VAL A 31 17.00 -1.35 8.83
C VAL A 31 16.85 0.00 9.51
N LEU A 32 16.72 1.07 8.73
CA LEU A 32 16.38 2.41 9.18
C LEU A 32 14.92 2.72 8.84
N MET A 33 14.19 3.20 9.83
CA MET A 33 12.86 3.80 9.68
C MET A 33 12.82 5.10 10.47
N ALA A 34 12.21 6.15 9.93
CA ALA A 34 12.16 7.44 10.58
C ALA A 34 10.83 8.18 10.31
N GLU A 35 10.23 8.68 11.39
CA GLU A 35 9.12 9.62 11.35
C GLU A 35 9.71 11.04 11.26
N VAL A 36 9.47 11.80 10.20
CA VAL A 36 10.14 13.10 10.01
C VAL A 36 9.18 14.20 9.57
N ALA A 37 9.43 15.44 10.02
CA ALA A 37 8.56 16.59 9.74
C ALA A 37 8.42 16.89 8.24
N ALA A 38 9.48 16.71 7.45
CA ALA A 38 9.43 16.91 5.99
C ALA A 38 8.35 16.05 5.29
N GLU A 39 8.01 14.89 5.86
CA GLU A 39 7.00 13.97 5.32
C GLU A 39 5.61 14.18 5.95
N THR A 40 5.48 15.07 6.95
CA THR A 40 4.18 15.46 7.52
C THR A 40 3.71 16.85 7.10
N ASP A 41 4.64 17.70 6.65
CA ASP A 41 4.41 19.13 6.47
C ASP A 41 4.40 19.57 4.99
N TYR A 42 4.80 18.70 4.05
CA TYR A 42 4.81 19.04 2.62
C TYR A 42 3.41 19.31 2.06
N VAL A 43 2.38 18.72 2.67
CA VAL A 43 0.97 19.10 2.55
C VAL A 43 0.28 18.88 3.91
N PRO A 44 -0.81 19.59 4.23
CA PRO A 44 -1.51 19.43 5.50
C PRO A 44 -2.32 18.13 5.53
N HIS A 45 -1.66 17.00 5.82
CA HIS A 45 -2.30 15.69 5.85
C HIS A 45 -3.40 15.60 6.92
N HIS A 46 -4.47 14.87 6.63
CA HIS A 46 -5.47 14.55 7.64
C HIS A 46 -4.81 13.83 8.84
N PRO A 47 -5.10 14.21 10.10
CA PRO A 47 -4.47 13.62 11.29
C PRO A 47 -4.53 12.08 11.33
N GLN A 48 -5.66 11.47 10.93
CA GLN A 48 -5.77 10.00 10.85
C GLN A 48 -4.78 9.36 9.86
N LYS A 49 -4.39 10.04 8.77
CA LYS A 49 -3.38 9.53 7.83
C LYS A 49 -2.01 9.47 8.52
N ILE A 50 -1.63 10.53 9.22
CA ILE A 50 -0.36 10.58 9.97
C ILE A 50 -0.36 9.49 11.05
N ALA A 51 -1.45 9.38 11.82
CA ALA A 51 -1.58 8.37 12.86
C ALA A 51 -1.52 6.94 12.32
N LEU A 52 -2.17 6.66 11.18
CA LEU A 52 -2.11 5.36 10.52
C LEU A 52 -0.67 5.00 10.15
N ILE A 53 0.02 5.90 9.44
CA ILE A 53 1.36 5.64 8.92
C ILE A 53 2.34 5.44 10.09
N PHE A 54 2.37 6.35 11.07
CA PHE A 54 3.28 6.24 12.20
C PHE A 54 2.99 5.03 13.08
N SER A 55 1.71 4.75 13.38
CA SER A 55 1.36 3.56 14.15
C SER A 55 1.79 2.30 13.39
N ALA A 56 1.50 2.19 12.10
CA ALA A 56 1.89 1.03 11.31
C ALA A 56 3.42 0.89 11.18
N MET A 57 4.15 1.99 11.03
CA MET A 57 5.61 1.99 11.03
C MET A 57 6.19 1.46 12.35
N ARG A 58 5.70 1.93 13.50
CA ARG A 58 6.14 1.46 14.82
C ARG A 58 5.88 -0.03 15.01
N HIS A 59 4.68 -0.50 14.63
CA HIS A 59 4.35 -1.93 14.67
C HIS A 59 5.23 -2.76 13.73
N PHE A 60 5.46 -2.29 12.51
CA PHE A 60 6.30 -2.99 11.54
C PHE A 60 7.75 -3.10 12.02
N ALA A 61 8.28 -2.04 12.66
CA ALA A 61 9.61 -2.07 13.27
C ALA A 61 9.73 -3.16 14.35
N GLU A 62 8.73 -3.31 15.21
CA GLU A 62 8.69 -4.40 16.20
C GLU A 62 8.63 -5.78 15.54
N LEU A 63 7.82 -5.94 14.49
CA LEU A 63 7.73 -7.20 13.75
C LEU A 63 9.05 -7.55 13.04
N LEU A 64 9.76 -6.56 12.51
CA LEU A 64 11.10 -6.75 11.95
C LEU A 64 12.11 -7.19 13.01
N ARG A 65 12.09 -6.57 14.21
CA ARG A 65 12.93 -6.98 15.35
C ARG A 65 12.65 -8.43 15.76
N GLN A 66 11.38 -8.81 15.84
CA GLN A 66 10.96 -10.19 16.13
C GLN A 66 11.42 -11.20 15.06
N ARG A 67 11.56 -10.75 13.80
CA ARG A 67 12.13 -11.54 12.70
C ARG A 67 13.66 -11.54 12.66
N GLY A 68 14.32 -10.90 13.63
CA GLY A 68 15.77 -10.92 13.80
C GLY A 68 16.51 -9.79 13.07
N PHE A 69 15.81 -8.81 12.50
CA PHE A 69 16.47 -7.63 11.95
C PHE A 69 16.96 -6.70 13.07
N SER A 70 18.14 -6.11 12.89
CA SER A 70 18.53 -4.91 13.63
C SER A 70 17.77 -3.72 13.06
N VAL A 71 16.91 -3.09 13.86
CA VAL A 71 16.08 -1.96 13.42
C VAL A 71 16.40 -0.72 14.21
N GLN A 72 16.90 0.29 13.50
CA GLN A 72 16.99 1.65 13.98
C GLN A 72 15.71 2.41 13.63
N TYR A 73 14.98 2.81 14.67
CA TYR A 73 13.74 3.56 14.53
C TYR A 73 13.92 4.95 15.14
N VAL A 74 13.55 5.99 14.39
CA VAL A 74 13.64 7.39 14.84
C VAL A 74 12.23 7.95 14.91
N THR A 75 11.77 8.29 16.10
CA THR A 75 10.43 8.85 16.31
C THR A 75 10.40 10.34 15.98
N LEU A 76 9.21 10.87 15.69
CA LEU A 76 9.05 12.28 15.30
C LEU A 76 9.50 13.25 16.39
N ASP A 77 9.39 12.83 17.66
CA ASP A 77 9.72 13.59 18.86
C ASP A 77 11.13 13.30 19.41
N ASP A 78 11.94 12.48 18.72
CA ASP A 78 13.35 12.29 19.07
C ASP A 78 14.09 13.64 18.97
N PRO A 79 14.77 14.11 20.04
CA PRO A 79 15.46 15.41 20.03
C PRO A 79 16.62 15.49 19.02
N ASN A 80 17.11 14.36 18.52
CA ASN A 80 18.17 14.28 17.51
C ASN A 80 17.63 14.00 16.09
N ASN A 81 16.30 13.97 15.92
CA ASN A 81 15.69 13.80 14.60
C ASN A 81 16.10 14.96 13.67
N SER A 82 16.67 14.63 12.52
CA SER A 82 17.16 15.62 11.56
C SER A 82 16.04 16.30 10.77
N GLY A 83 14.79 15.88 10.94
CA GLY A 83 13.61 16.44 10.30
C GLY A 83 13.35 16.00 8.86
N SER A 84 14.20 15.16 8.27
CA SER A 84 14.05 14.64 6.90
C SER A 84 14.67 13.26 6.70
N LEU A 85 14.15 12.46 5.77
CA LEU A 85 14.69 11.14 5.45
C LEU A 85 16.14 11.19 4.92
N PRO A 86 16.51 12.12 4.00
CA PRO A 86 17.92 12.33 3.63
C PRO A 86 18.85 12.59 4.83
N GLY A 87 18.43 13.45 5.77
CA GLY A 87 19.25 13.77 6.93
C GLY A 87 19.42 12.58 7.87
N GLU A 88 18.36 11.81 8.10
CA GLU A 88 18.42 10.59 8.92
C GLU A 88 19.29 9.52 8.25
N LEU A 89 19.18 9.38 6.93
CA LEU A 89 19.99 8.46 6.15
C LEU A 89 21.49 8.81 6.23
N GLN A 90 21.84 10.09 6.09
CA GLN A 90 23.22 10.56 6.25
C GLN A 90 23.74 10.34 7.68
N ARG A 91 22.93 10.69 8.70
CA ARG A 91 23.27 10.53 10.12
C ARG A 91 23.59 9.08 10.44
N TRP A 92 22.72 8.15 10.05
CA TRP A 92 22.86 6.73 10.36
C TRP A 92 23.89 6.02 9.48
N ALA A 93 24.03 6.39 8.21
CA ALA A 93 25.11 5.87 7.37
C ALA A 93 26.49 6.21 7.97
N ALA A 94 26.68 7.46 8.43
CA ALA A 94 27.91 7.87 9.09
C ALA A 94 28.13 7.16 10.44
N GLN A 95 27.10 7.12 11.30
CA GLN A 95 27.19 6.50 12.63
C GLN A 95 27.47 4.99 12.57
N LEU A 96 26.89 4.29 11.59
CA LEU A 96 27.07 2.86 11.40
C LEU A 96 28.30 2.50 10.56
N GLN A 97 28.94 3.50 9.95
CA GLN A 97 29.98 3.32 8.92
C GLN A 97 29.48 2.40 7.79
N ALA A 98 28.25 2.63 7.34
CA ALA A 98 27.63 1.85 6.27
C ALA A 98 28.38 2.11 4.95
N LEU A 99 28.71 1.05 4.21
CA LEU A 99 29.40 1.18 2.92
C LEU A 99 28.44 1.18 1.73
N GLU A 100 27.19 0.76 1.94
CA GLU A 100 26.15 0.67 0.93
C GLU A 100 24.79 0.92 1.58
N VAL A 101 23.96 1.68 0.89
CA VAL A 101 22.58 1.97 1.29
C VAL A 101 21.62 1.29 0.32
N HIS A 102 20.62 0.59 0.83
CA HIS A 102 19.61 -0.08 0.02
C HIS A 102 18.26 0.64 0.15
N ILE A 103 17.68 1.02 -0.98
CA ILE A 103 16.39 1.74 -1.01
C ILE A 103 15.49 1.10 -2.08
N THR A 104 14.25 0.81 -1.73
CA THR A 104 13.23 0.49 -2.73
C THR A 104 12.68 1.80 -3.31
N GLU A 105 12.51 1.84 -4.64
CA GLU A 105 11.83 2.90 -5.40
C GLU A 105 10.72 3.60 -4.59
N CYS A 106 10.72 4.93 -4.59
CA CYS A 106 9.77 5.70 -3.80
C CYS A 106 8.38 5.73 -4.45
N GLY A 107 7.38 6.18 -3.69
CA GLY A 107 6.03 6.45 -4.18
C GLY A 107 5.83 7.87 -4.74
N GLU A 108 6.78 8.79 -4.53
CA GLU A 108 6.68 10.20 -4.93
C GLU A 108 8.00 10.73 -5.51
N TRP A 109 7.92 11.65 -6.49
CA TRP A 109 9.06 12.24 -7.21
C TRP A 109 9.90 13.12 -6.28
N ARG A 110 9.24 13.89 -5.40
CA ARG A 110 9.89 14.78 -4.42
C ARG A 110 10.90 14.02 -3.56
N LEU A 111 10.47 12.90 -2.97
CA LEU A 111 11.31 12.11 -2.07
C LEU A 111 12.41 11.37 -2.84
N GLU A 112 12.08 10.80 -4.01
CA GLU A 112 13.06 10.10 -4.83
C GLU A 112 14.20 11.03 -5.26
N HIS A 113 13.89 12.24 -5.73
CA HIS A 113 14.88 13.25 -6.07
C HIS A 113 15.71 13.70 -4.84
N ALA A 114 15.08 13.87 -3.68
CA ALA A 114 15.78 14.24 -2.46
C ALA A 114 16.79 13.16 -2.01
N LEU A 115 16.44 11.88 -2.16
CA LEU A 115 17.32 10.76 -1.85
C LEU A 115 18.42 10.59 -2.91
N GLN A 116 18.11 10.78 -4.19
CA GLN A 116 19.11 10.75 -5.27
C GLN A 116 20.15 11.87 -5.14
N ALA A 117 19.78 13.00 -4.55
CA ALA A 117 20.71 14.11 -4.27
C ALA A 117 21.63 13.84 -3.06
N CYS A 118 21.44 12.74 -2.33
CA CYS A 118 22.35 12.36 -1.25
C CYS A 118 23.66 11.84 -1.82
N ASP A 119 24.79 12.34 -1.31
CA ASP A 119 26.13 11.81 -1.60
C ASP A 119 26.40 10.53 -0.80
N LEU A 120 25.62 9.48 -1.09
CA LEU A 120 25.72 8.16 -0.48
C LEU A 120 25.75 7.07 -1.58
N PRO A 121 26.46 5.96 -1.37
CA PRO A 121 26.45 4.82 -2.29
C PRO A 121 25.10 4.08 -2.18
N ILE A 122 24.10 4.56 -2.91
CA ILE A 122 22.74 4.00 -2.89
C ILE A 122 22.54 2.97 -4.00
N THR A 123 22.14 1.77 -3.60
CA THR A 123 21.61 0.71 -4.46
C THR A 123 20.08 0.78 -4.46
N TRP A 124 19.52 1.18 -5.61
CA TRP A 124 18.08 1.27 -5.84
C TRP A 124 17.49 -0.07 -6.25
N HIS A 125 16.36 -0.43 -5.66
CA HIS A 125 15.62 -1.65 -5.97
C HIS A 125 14.24 -1.29 -6.52
N THR A 126 13.82 -1.99 -7.57
CA THR A 126 12.45 -1.87 -8.08
C THR A 126 11.42 -2.29 -7.02
N ASP A 127 10.32 -1.56 -6.92
CA ASP A 127 9.22 -1.93 -6.02
C ASP A 127 8.43 -3.12 -6.61
N SER A 128 8.71 -4.32 -6.10
CA SER A 128 8.10 -5.59 -6.52
C SER A 128 6.64 -5.75 -6.07
N ARG A 129 6.11 -4.84 -5.23
CA ARG A 129 4.71 -4.87 -4.77
C ARG A 129 3.73 -4.49 -5.87
N PHE A 130 4.20 -3.82 -6.92
CA PHE A 130 3.43 -3.59 -8.14
C PHE A 130 3.61 -4.75 -9.11
N ILE A 131 2.55 -5.08 -9.84
CA ILE A 131 2.58 -6.14 -10.85
C ILE A 131 3.33 -5.66 -12.10
N CYS A 132 3.17 -4.39 -12.45
CA CYS A 132 3.87 -3.74 -13.56
C CYS A 132 4.97 -2.81 -13.03
N GLY A 133 6.23 -3.11 -13.37
CA GLY A 133 7.36 -2.23 -13.04
C GLY A 133 7.35 -0.95 -13.89
N ARG A 134 8.10 0.08 -13.46
CA ARG A 134 8.17 1.37 -14.17
C ARG A 134 8.65 1.20 -15.63
N ASP A 135 9.74 0.46 -15.84
CA ASP A 135 10.29 0.18 -17.16
C ASP A 135 9.37 -0.66 -18.05
N GLU A 136 8.59 -1.56 -17.44
CA GLU A 136 7.61 -2.36 -18.16
C GLU A 136 6.45 -1.50 -18.65
N PHE A 137 5.96 -0.59 -17.80
CA PHE A 137 4.92 0.35 -18.19
C PHE A 137 5.40 1.31 -19.28
N ALA A 138 6.63 1.83 -19.17
CA ALA A 138 7.22 2.70 -20.18
C ALA A 138 7.30 2.00 -21.56
N ARG A 139 7.75 0.73 -21.60
CA ARG A 139 7.74 -0.08 -22.82
C ARG A 139 6.32 -0.34 -23.34
N TRP A 140 5.35 -0.55 -22.46
CA TRP A 140 3.96 -0.68 -22.87
C TRP A 140 3.45 0.61 -23.52
N ALA A 141 3.82 1.78 -22.99
CA ALA A 141 3.36 3.09 -23.48
C ALA A 141 4.06 3.54 -24.78
N GLU A 142 5.28 3.06 -25.03
CA GLU A 142 6.11 3.46 -26.18
C GLU A 142 5.37 3.33 -27.53
N GLY A 143 5.45 4.37 -28.37
CA GLY A 143 4.83 4.41 -29.69
C GLY A 143 3.29 4.55 -29.72
N ARG A 144 2.61 4.52 -28.56
CA ARG A 144 1.15 4.68 -28.48
C ARG A 144 0.76 6.14 -28.48
N LYS A 145 -0.14 6.53 -29.41
CA LYS A 145 -0.69 7.89 -29.47
C LYS A 145 -1.70 8.20 -28.36
N GLN A 146 -2.36 7.17 -27.82
CA GLN A 146 -3.34 7.30 -26.74
C GLN A 146 -3.14 6.15 -25.76
N LEU A 147 -3.06 6.48 -24.47
CA LEU A 147 -3.03 5.51 -23.39
C LEU A 147 -4.45 5.32 -22.87
N ARG A 148 -4.91 4.07 -22.80
CA ARG A 148 -6.22 3.72 -22.25
C ARG A 148 -6.06 2.56 -21.27
N MET A 149 -6.63 2.72 -20.07
CA MET A 149 -6.59 1.72 -19.01
C MET A 149 -7.08 0.36 -19.49
N GLU A 150 -8.14 0.32 -20.31
CA GLU A 150 -8.69 -0.94 -20.82
C GLU A 150 -7.65 -1.79 -21.56
N PHE A 151 -6.82 -1.20 -22.44
CA PHE A 151 -5.81 -1.97 -23.17
C PHE A 151 -4.67 -2.42 -22.26
N PHE A 152 -4.28 -1.59 -21.30
CA PHE A 152 -3.30 -1.97 -20.28
C PHE A 152 -3.81 -3.14 -19.42
N TYR A 153 -5.05 -3.07 -18.95
CA TYR A 153 -5.68 -4.08 -18.12
C TYR A 153 -5.77 -5.45 -18.82
N ARG A 154 -6.05 -5.49 -20.12
CA ARG A 154 -6.02 -6.73 -20.90
C ARG A 154 -4.63 -7.38 -20.89
N GLU A 155 -3.56 -6.60 -21.02
CA GLU A 155 -2.19 -7.13 -20.90
C GLU A 155 -1.90 -7.63 -19.48
N MET A 156 -2.34 -6.92 -18.44
CA MET A 156 -2.17 -7.35 -17.05
C MET A 156 -2.92 -8.65 -16.75
N ARG A 157 -4.14 -8.82 -17.26
CA ARG A 157 -4.91 -10.07 -17.18
C ARG A 157 -4.18 -11.23 -17.86
N ARG A 158 -3.64 -11.02 -19.07
CA ARG A 158 -2.84 -12.06 -19.76
C ARG A 158 -1.55 -12.40 -19.01
N LYS A 159 -0.85 -11.39 -18.51
CA LYS A 159 0.40 -11.55 -17.75
C LYS A 159 0.19 -12.34 -16.46
N THR A 160 -0.90 -12.06 -15.75
CA THR A 160 -1.20 -12.66 -14.44
C THR A 160 -1.96 -13.98 -14.55
N GLY A 161 -2.64 -14.24 -15.67
CA GLY A 161 -3.53 -15.39 -15.83
C GLY A 161 -4.87 -15.25 -15.11
N LEU A 162 -5.10 -14.14 -14.39
CA LEU A 162 -6.32 -13.92 -13.61
C LEU A 162 -7.55 -13.90 -14.51
N LEU A 163 -8.55 -14.73 -14.22
CA LEU A 163 -9.80 -14.86 -14.96
C LEU A 163 -9.57 -15.08 -16.47
N ILE A 164 -8.56 -15.89 -16.83
CA ILE A 164 -8.26 -16.32 -18.19
C ILE A 164 -8.53 -17.83 -18.32
N ASN A 165 -9.20 -18.23 -19.40
CA ASN A 165 -9.41 -19.63 -19.75
C ASN A 165 -8.11 -20.28 -20.25
N GLY A 166 -8.02 -21.61 -20.24
CA GLY A 166 -6.83 -22.33 -20.72
C GLY A 166 -6.46 -22.09 -22.18
N ASP A 167 -7.39 -21.57 -23.00
CA ASP A 167 -7.17 -21.17 -24.40
C ASP A 167 -6.69 -19.72 -24.56
N GLY A 168 -6.50 -18.98 -23.46
CA GLY A 168 -6.08 -17.58 -23.45
C GLY A 168 -7.21 -16.56 -23.62
N THR A 169 -8.47 -16.99 -23.73
CA THR A 169 -9.65 -16.11 -23.79
C THR A 169 -10.08 -15.67 -22.39
N PRO A 170 -10.71 -14.49 -22.22
CA PRO A 170 -11.21 -14.08 -20.91
C PRO A 170 -12.39 -14.96 -20.46
N VAL A 171 -12.41 -15.30 -19.17
CA VAL A 171 -13.56 -15.96 -18.55
C VAL A 171 -14.83 -15.14 -18.80
N GLY A 172 -15.93 -15.81 -19.18
CA GLY A 172 -17.20 -15.16 -19.54
C GLY A 172 -17.24 -14.49 -20.92
N GLY A 173 -16.17 -14.59 -21.73
CA GLY A 173 -16.15 -14.12 -23.12
C GLY A 173 -15.97 -12.61 -23.31
N ALA A 174 -15.91 -11.83 -22.22
CA ALA A 174 -15.67 -10.39 -22.23
C ALA A 174 -14.53 -10.01 -21.27
N TRP A 175 -13.81 -8.94 -21.60
CA TRP A 175 -12.73 -8.46 -20.75
C TRP A 175 -13.22 -7.65 -19.54
N ASN A 176 -14.42 -7.06 -19.64
CA ASN A 176 -14.93 -6.09 -18.68
C ASN A 176 -16.45 -6.24 -18.53
N PHE A 177 -16.94 -6.27 -17.29
CA PHE A 177 -18.36 -6.40 -16.93
C PHE A 177 -18.92 -5.15 -16.21
N ASP A 178 -18.27 -3.99 -16.36
CA ASP A 178 -18.63 -2.71 -15.71
C ASP A 178 -20.10 -2.29 -15.90
N ALA A 179 -20.68 -2.61 -17.06
CA ALA A 179 -22.08 -2.28 -17.35
C ALA A 179 -23.07 -2.99 -16.42
N GLU A 180 -22.69 -4.11 -15.81
CA GLU A 180 -23.50 -4.87 -14.86
C GLU A 180 -23.39 -4.34 -13.43
N ASN A 181 -22.43 -3.44 -13.15
CA ASN A 181 -22.08 -2.97 -11.81
C ASN A 181 -22.80 -1.67 -11.39
N ARG A 182 -24.02 -1.46 -11.88
CA ARG A 182 -24.76 -0.18 -11.74
C ARG A 182 -26.16 -0.36 -11.17
N LYS A 183 -26.40 -1.39 -10.37
CA LYS A 183 -27.72 -1.62 -9.79
C LYS A 183 -27.99 -0.59 -8.69
N ALA A 184 -29.22 -0.11 -8.63
CA ALA A 184 -29.65 0.74 -7.53
C ALA A 184 -29.71 -0.06 -6.22
N LEU A 185 -29.29 0.54 -5.10
CA LEU A 185 -29.39 -0.07 -3.78
C LEU A 185 -30.86 -0.16 -3.33
N PRO A 186 -31.43 -1.37 -3.12
CA PRO A 186 -32.80 -1.50 -2.63
C PRO A 186 -32.93 -0.98 -1.19
N LYS A 187 -34.10 -0.41 -0.86
CA LYS A 187 -34.35 0.22 0.46
C LYS A 187 -34.14 -0.71 1.66
N GLN A 188 -34.31 -2.02 1.48
CA GLN A 188 -34.18 -3.01 2.56
C GLN A 188 -32.77 -3.59 2.69
N VAL A 189 -31.89 -3.35 1.71
CA VAL A 189 -30.51 -3.85 1.75
C VAL A 189 -29.70 -2.93 2.66
N LYS A 190 -29.05 -3.54 3.66
CA LYS A 190 -28.11 -2.86 4.55
C LYS A 190 -26.68 -3.27 4.21
N ALA A 191 -25.75 -2.36 4.42
CA ALA A 191 -24.34 -2.70 4.29
C ALA A 191 -23.93 -3.69 5.39
N PRO A 192 -22.84 -4.44 5.19
CA PRO A 192 -22.23 -5.24 6.23
C PRO A 192 -21.84 -4.41 7.46
N MET A 193 -21.84 -5.05 8.64
CA MET A 193 -21.31 -4.43 9.84
C MET A 193 -19.85 -4.03 9.64
N THR A 194 -19.47 -2.84 10.05
CA THR A 194 -18.11 -2.33 9.89
C THR A 194 -17.12 -3.11 10.75
N ALA A 195 -16.08 -3.71 10.15
CA ALA A 195 -14.92 -4.22 10.88
C ALA A 195 -14.21 -3.08 11.64
N ARG A 196 -13.90 -3.33 12.92
CA ARG A 196 -13.32 -2.36 13.87
C ARG A 196 -11.96 -2.84 14.39
N PHE A 197 -11.04 -1.91 14.56
CA PHE A 197 -9.66 -2.12 15.00
C PHE A 197 -9.35 -1.14 16.15
N PRO A 198 -9.53 -1.57 17.41
CA PRO A 198 -9.31 -0.70 18.56
C PRO A 198 -7.83 -0.34 18.70
N ALA A 199 -7.55 0.92 19.03
CA ALA A 199 -6.19 1.40 19.24
C ALA A 199 -5.53 0.70 20.44
N ASP A 200 -4.41 0.02 20.18
CA ASP A 200 -3.56 -0.57 21.20
C ASP A 200 -2.64 0.47 21.86
N ALA A 201 -1.68 0.05 22.69
CA ALA A 201 -0.78 0.97 23.39
C ALA A 201 0.06 1.82 22.42
N ILE A 202 0.64 1.22 21.37
CA ILE A 202 1.46 1.94 20.38
C ILE A 202 0.58 2.94 19.63
N THR A 203 -0.62 2.52 19.19
CA THR A 203 -1.53 3.42 18.48
C THR A 203 -2.00 4.56 19.38
N GLN A 204 -2.29 4.32 20.66
CA GLN A 204 -2.70 5.38 21.59
C GLN A 204 -1.61 6.43 21.80
N GLU A 205 -0.34 6.03 21.93
CA GLU A 205 0.80 6.95 22.01
C GLU A 205 0.91 7.80 20.74
N VAL A 206 0.80 7.19 19.56
CA VAL A 206 0.82 7.90 18.29
C VAL A 206 -0.36 8.87 18.16
N LEU A 207 -1.56 8.47 18.57
CA LEU A 207 -2.74 9.34 18.53
C LEU A 207 -2.54 10.57 19.43
N ALA A 208 -1.93 10.41 20.60
CA ALA A 208 -1.62 11.52 21.50
C ALA A 208 -0.60 12.48 20.88
N LEU A 209 0.49 11.96 20.33
CA LEU A 209 1.51 12.73 19.61
C LEU A 209 0.90 13.51 18.43
N VAL A 210 0.07 12.87 17.63
CA VAL A 210 -0.56 13.49 16.46
C VAL A 210 -1.56 14.57 16.88
N ALA A 211 -2.34 14.33 17.95
CA ALA A 211 -3.26 15.31 18.49
C ALA A 211 -2.52 16.58 18.97
N GLU A 212 -1.36 16.42 19.61
CA GLU A 212 -0.53 17.54 20.04
C GLU A 212 0.01 18.35 18.85
N ARG A 213 0.67 17.66 17.91
CA ARG A 213 1.45 18.30 16.84
C ARG A 213 0.61 18.82 15.67
N PHE A 214 -0.47 18.13 15.33
CA PHE A 214 -1.23 18.35 14.09
C PHE A 214 -2.70 18.72 14.34
N SER A 215 -3.02 19.25 15.53
CA SER A 215 -4.36 19.76 15.88
C SER A 215 -4.90 20.85 14.95
N HIS A 216 -4.02 21.54 14.23
CA HIS A 216 -4.37 22.57 13.25
C HIS A 216 -4.68 22.02 11.85
N HIS A 217 -4.45 20.72 11.60
CA HIS A 217 -4.76 20.10 10.31
C HIS A 217 -6.28 19.81 10.19
N TYR A 218 -6.78 19.79 8.96
CA TYR A 218 -8.18 19.43 8.68
C TYR A 218 -8.45 17.96 9.05
N GLY A 219 -9.43 17.72 9.92
CA GLY A 219 -9.87 16.38 10.30
C GLY A 219 -10.05 16.18 11.79
N SER A 220 -10.44 14.98 12.20
CA SER A 220 -10.53 14.57 13.61
C SER A 220 -9.95 13.18 13.81
N LEU A 221 -9.36 12.91 14.97
CA LEU A 221 -8.86 11.59 15.38
C LEU A 221 -9.93 10.73 16.06
N ALA A 222 -11.08 11.29 16.44
CA ALA A 222 -12.07 10.62 17.30
C ALA A 222 -12.63 9.30 16.74
N SER A 223 -12.59 9.13 15.42
CA SER A 223 -13.08 7.94 14.72
C SER A 223 -11.97 7.07 14.13
N PHE A 224 -10.74 7.18 14.64
CA PHE A 224 -9.62 6.38 14.15
C PHE A 224 -9.91 4.88 14.35
N ASP A 225 -9.86 4.13 13.24
CA ASP A 225 -10.33 2.73 13.17
C ASP A 225 -9.66 2.01 11.98
N TYR A 226 -8.42 2.38 11.67
CA TYR A 226 -7.64 1.77 10.59
C TYR A 226 -6.83 0.58 11.13
N PRO A 227 -6.68 -0.50 10.34
CA PRO A 227 -5.73 -1.56 10.69
C PRO A 227 -4.30 -1.02 10.57
N VAL A 228 -3.50 -1.19 11.63
CA VAL A 228 -2.11 -0.73 11.70
C VAL A 228 -1.10 -1.88 11.67
N THR A 229 -1.58 -3.12 11.72
CA THR A 229 -0.75 -4.33 11.58
C THR A 229 -1.16 -5.16 10.35
N HIS A 230 -0.25 -6.01 9.87
CA HIS A 230 -0.57 -6.99 8.83
C HIS A 230 -1.75 -7.88 9.24
N ALA A 231 -1.79 -8.34 10.51
CA ALA A 231 -2.84 -9.22 10.99
C ALA A 231 -4.23 -8.55 10.96
N GLU A 232 -4.31 -7.28 11.36
CA GLU A 232 -5.56 -6.50 11.28
C GLU A 232 -5.96 -6.20 9.83
N ALA A 233 -4.99 -5.92 8.96
CA ALA A 233 -5.26 -5.69 7.54
C ALA A 233 -5.82 -6.96 6.87
N GLU A 234 -5.26 -8.13 7.20
CA GLU A 234 -5.80 -9.43 6.76
C GLU A 234 -7.19 -9.71 7.36
N ALA A 235 -7.44 -9.33 8.61
CA ALA A 235 -8.78 -9.44 9.21
C ALA A 235 -9.81 -8.53 8.50
N LEU A 236 -9.41 -7.31 8.09
CA LEU A 236 -10.24 -6.43 7.26
C LEU A 236 -10.52 -7.07 5.90
N TRP A 237 -9.50 -7.68 5.28
CA TRP A 237 -9.63 -8.36 4.00
C TRP A 237 -10.59 -9.55 4.08
N GLN A 238 -10.41 -10.42 5.06
CA GLN A 238 -11.28 -11.58 5.29
C GLN A 238 -12.74 -11.14 5.51
N HIS A 239 -12.95 -10.07 6.29
CA HIS A 239 -14.28 -9.51 6.48
C HIS A 239 -14.92 -9.06 5.14
N PHE A 240 -14.15 -8.42 4.26
CA PHE A 240 -14.67 -8.04 2.94
C PHE A 240 -15.04 -9.27 2.10
N LEU A 241 -14.20 -10.31 2.08
CA LEU A 241 -14.48 -11.55 1.34
C LEU A 241 -15.79 -12.20 1.82
N ASP A 242 -15.99 -12.27 3.13
CA ASP A 242 -17.13 -12.97 3.72
C ASP A 242 -18.45 -12.22 3.60
N PHE A 243 -18.41 -10.89 3.70
CA PHE A 243 -19.64 -10.10 3.86
C PHE A 243 -19.94 -9.12 2.73
N ALA A 244 -18.96 -8.73 1.91
CA ALA A 244 -19.13 -7.63 0.97
C ALA A 244 -18.85 -8.00 -0.50
N LEU A 245 -17.86 -8.85 -0.77
CA LEU A 245 -17.41 -9.17 -2.12
C LEU A 245 -18.54 -9.64 -3.07
N PRO A 246 -19.48 -10.53 -2.67
CA PRO A 246 -20.55 -10.98 -3.57
C PRO A 246 -21.43 -9.84 -4.11
N ALA A 247 -21.57 -8.76 -3.34
CA ALA A 247 -22.40 -7.60 -3.66
C ALA A 247 -21.58 -6.37 -4.11
N PHE A 248 -20.25 -6.49 -4.19
CA PHE A 248 -19.35 -5.40 -4.58
C PHE A 248 -19.73 -4.80 -5.94
N GLY A 249 -19.89 -5.66 -6.96
CA GLY A 249 -20.20 -5.22 -8.31
C GLY A 249 -21.57 -4.53 -8.38
N ASP A 250 -22.60 -5.17 -7.82
CA ASP A 250 -23.98 -4.68 -7.89
C ASP A 250 -24.14 -3.23 -7.41
N TYR A 251 -23.46 -2.87 -6.31
CA TYR A 251 -23.63 -1.57 -5.65
C TYR A 251 -22.39 -0.67 -5.73
N GLN A 252 -21.51 -0.92 -6.72
CA GLN A 252 -20.24 -0.21 -6.85
C GLN A 252 -20.40 1.31 -6.95
N ASP A 253 -21.48 1.77 -7.61
CA ASP A 253 -21.77 3.19 -7.84
C ASP A 253 -22.85 3.76 -6.90
N ALA A 254 -23.35 2.97 -5.95
CA ALA A 254 -24.43 3.40 -5.06
C ALA A 254 -23.91 4.36 -3.97
N MET A 255 -24.78 5.26 -3.51
CA MET A 255 -24.55 6.11 -2.33
C MET A 255 -25.78 6.08 -1.42
N ALA A 256 -25.58 5.95 -0.12
CA ALA A 256 -26.66 5.94 0.86
C ALA A 256 -26.29 6.69 2.14
N VAL A 257 -27.25 7.46 2.68
CA VAL A 257 -27.08 8.21 3.93
C VAL A 257 -26.92 7.23 5.09
N GLY A 258 -25.90 7.44 5.93
CA GLY A 258 -25.60 6.59 7.07
C GLY A 258 -24.81 5.33 6.76
N GLU A 259 -24.53 5.07 5.48
CA GLU A 259 -23.79 3.88 5.01
C GLU A 259 -22.49 4.33 4.29
N PRO A 260 -21.46 4.78 5.02
CA PRO A 260 -20.28 5.43 4.43
C PRO A 260 -19.39 4.49 3.60
N PHE A 261 -19.58 3.17 3.72
CA PHE A 261 -18.71 2.17 3.10
C PHE A 261 -19.43 1.22 2.14
N LEU A 262 -20.74 1.04 2.29
CA LEU A 262 -21.52 0.06 1.53
C LEU A 262 -20.77 -1.30 1.44
N PHE A 263 -20.56 -1.79 0.24
CA PHE A 263 -19.90 -3.08 -0.04
C PHE A 263 -18.44 -2.89 -0.49
N HIS A 264 -17.81 -1.76 -0.16
CA HIS A 264 -16.41 -1.52 -0.48
C HIS A 264 -15.48 -2.17 0.54
N ALA A 265 -14.33 -2.65 0.07
CA ALA A 265 -13.36 -3.37 0.88
C ALA A 265 -12.67 -2.53 1.98
N ARG A 266 -12.65 -1.19 1.86
CA ARG A 266 -11.93 -0.27 2.79
C ARG A 266 -10.42 -0.56 2.94
N ILE A 267 -9.83 -1.36 2.04
CA ILE A 267 -8.43 -1.81 2.13
C ILE A 267 -7.39 -0.83 1.57
N SER A 268 -7.79 0.23 0.88
CA SER A 268 -6.86 1.07 0.11
C SER A 268 -5.73 1.66 0.96
N ALA A 269 -6.05 2.12 2.17
CA ALA A 269 -5.08 2.67 3.09
C ALA A 269 -4.03 1.62 3.50
N ALA A 270 -4.47 0.43 3.93
CA ALA A 270 -3.59 -0.67 4.33
C ALA A 270 -2.76 -1.23 3.16
N LEU A 271 -3.39 -1.41 1.99
CA LEU A 271 -2.72 -1.88 0.78
C LEU A 271 -1.61 -0.92 0.34
N ASN A 272 -1.88 0.38 0.33
CA ASN A 272 -0.94 1.38 -0.18
C ASN A 272 0.25 1.61 0.74
N ILE A 273 0.17 1.24 2.02
CA ILE A 273 1.31 1.26 2.93
C ILE A 273 2.05 -0.09 3.02
N GLY A 274 1.61 -1.11 2.28
CA GLY A 274 2.29 -2.40 2.20
C GLY A 274 1.78 -3.50 3.14
N LEU A 275 0.75 -3.24 3.94
CA LEU A 275 0.21 -4.23 4.87
C LEU A 275 -0.52 -5.40 4.19
N LEU A 276 -0.94 -5.22 2.93
CA LEU A 276 -1.58 -6.25 2.09
C LEU A 276 -0.79 -6.45 0.79
N ASP A 277 -0.84 -7.66 0.24
CA ASP A 277 -0.28 -7.98 -1.08
C ASP A 277 -1.38 -8.08 -2.14
N VAL A 278 -1.32 -7.20 -3.14
CA VAL A 278 -2.26 -7.17 -4.27
C VAL A 278 -2.40 -8.52 -4.98
N ARG A 279 -1.32 -9.31 -5.08
CA ARG A 279 -1.35 -10.62 -5.74
C ARG A 279 -2.20 -11.60 -4.95
N ARG A 280 -2.06 -11.58 -3.61
CA ARG A 280 -2.87 -12.41 -2.72
C ARG A 280 -4.35 -12.02 -2.80
N LEU A 281 -4.65 -10.72 -2.75
CA LEU A 281 -6.02 -10.22 -2.86
C LEU A 281 -6.69 -10.69 -4.15
N CYS A 282 -6.01 -10.57 -5.29
CA CYS A 282 -6.55 -11.02 -6.57
C CYS A 282 -6.73 -12.54 -6.64
N ALA A 283 -5.79 -13.32 -6.09
CA ALA A 283 -5.89 -14.77 -6.04
C ALA A 283 -7.07 -15.24 -5.17
N ASP A 284 -7.30 -14.61 -4.02
CA ASP A 284 -8.42 -14.93 -3.13
C ASP A 284 -9.78 -14.65 -3.81
N VAL A 285 -9.89 -13.52 -4.53
CA VAL A 285 -11.10 -13.16 -5.29
C VAL A 285 -11.36 -14.14 -6.44
N GLU A 286 -10.34 -14.47 -7.21
CA GLU A 286 -10.44 -15.46 -8.28
C GLU A 286 -10.85 -16.84 -7.72
N ALA A 287 -10.25 -17.26 -6.61
CA ALA A 287 -10.61 -18.52 -5.96
C ALA A 287 -12.07 -18.52 -5.46
N ALA A 288 -12.57 -17.40 -4.95
CA ALA A 288 -13.97 -17.25 -4.55
C ALA A 288 -14.92 -17.37 -5.75
N TYR A 289 -14.56 -16.80 -6.90
CA TYR A 289 -15.29 -16.97 -8.16
C TYR A 289 -15.34 -18.44 -8.59
N TRP A 290 -14.19 -19.15 -8.63
CA TRP A 290 -14.15 -20.56 -9.05
C TRP A 290 -14.91 -21.50 -8.11
N ARG A 291 -15.06 -21.13 -6.83
CA ARG A 291 -15.92 -21.85 -5.87
C ARG A 291 -17.42 -21.51 -6.00
N GLY A 292 -17.79 -20.63 -6.93
CA GLY A 292 -19.18 -20.19 -7.14
C GLY A 292 -19.71 -19.28 -6.03
N GLN A 293 -18.83 -18.65 -5.24
CA GLN A 293 -19.22 -17.81 -4.10
C GLN A 293 -19.51 -16.35 -4.51
N VAL A 294 -18.96 -15.92 -5.65
CA VAL A 294 -19.00 -14.54 -6.12
C VAL A 294 -19.32 -14.55 -7.62
N PRO A 295 -20.23 -13.68 -8.10
CA PRO A 295 -20.52 -13.59 -9.53
C PRO A 295 -19.34 -12.95 -10.29
N LEU A 296 -19.23 -13.28 -11.59
CA LEU A 296 -18.10 -12.84 -12.41
C LEU A 296 -17.96 -11.32 -12.47
N ASN A 297 -19.07 -10.57 -12.55
CA ASN A 297 -19.03 -9.10 -12.62
C ASN A 297 -18.42 -8.45 -11.36
N ALA A 298 -18.66 -9.03 -10.18
CA ALA A 298 -18.08 -8.58 -8.93
C ALA A 298 -16.59 -8.95 -8.85
N ALA A 299 -16.24 -10.20 -9.18
CA ALA A 299 -14.85 -10.66 -9.16
C ALA A 299 -13.97 -9.91 -10.17
N GLU A 300 -14.39 -9.81 -11.43
CA GLU A 300 -13.69 -9.05 -12.48
C GLU A 300 -13.63 -7.57 -12.13
N GLY A 301 -14.77 -6.98 -11.71
CA GLY A 301 -14.85 -5.56 -11.36
C GLY A 301 -13.89 -5.18 -10.24
N PHE A 302 -13.75 -6.03 -9.22
CA PHE A 302 -12.81 -5.82 -8.11
C PHE A 302 -11.35 -5.96 -8.57
N ILE A 303 -11.01 -7.05 -9.27
CA ILE A 303 -9.65 -7.29 -9.80
C ILE A 303 -9.24 -6.15 -10.75
N ARG A 304 -10.16 -5.63 -11.55
CA ARG A 304 -9.93 -4.49 -12.46
C ARG A 304 -9.55 -3.20 -11.73
N GLN A 305 -10.06 -2.96 -10.53
CA GLN A 305 -9.61 -1.80 -9.73
C GLN A 305 -8.14 -1.93 -9.30
N LEU A 306 -7.70 -3.17 -9.02
CA LEU A 306 -6.35 -3.45 -8.52
C LEU A 306 -5.31 -3.56 -9.64
N ILE A 307 -5.46 -4.54 -10.53
CA ILE A 307 -4.45 -4.79 -11.59
C ILE A 307 -4.66 -3.91 -12.83
N GLY A 308 -5.82 -3.26 -12.93
CA GLY A 308 -6.13 -2.27 -13.96
C GLY A 308 -5.83 -0.87 -13.48
N TRP A 309 -6.75 -0.26 -12.72
CA TRP A 309 -6.65 1.16 -12.35
C TRP A 309 -5.45 1.49 -11.45
N ARG A 310 -5.24 0.79 -10.34
CA ARG A 310 -4.13 1.11 -9.42
C ARG A 310 -2.77 0.99 -10.10
N GLU A 311 -2.54 -0.09 -10.86
CA GLU A 311 -1.31 -0.27 -11.65
C GLU A 311 -1.18 0.79 -12.76
N TYR A 312 -2.26 1.10 -13.48
CA TYR A 312 -2.27 2.09 -14.55
C TYR A 312 -1.97 3.50 -14.05
N VAL A 313 -2.58 3.91 -12.91
CA VAL A 313 -2.35 5.23 -12.31
C VAL A 313 -0.89 5.38 -11.88
N ARG A 314 -0.28 4.35 -11.26
CA ARG A 314 1.16 4.38 -10.95
C ARG A 314 1.99 4.52 -12.22
N GLY A 315 1.68 3.74 -13.24
CA GLY A 315 2.39 3.80 -14.52
C GLY A 315 2.35 5.19 -15.15
N ILE A 316 1.17 5.82 -15.20
CA ILE A 316 1.01 7.19 -15.71
C ILE A 316 1.79 8.20 -14.85
N TYR A 317 1.76 8.06 -13.53
CA TYR A 317 2.46 8.96 -12.61
C TYR A 317 3.98 8.99 -12.86
N TRP A 318 4.60 7.85 -13.16
CA TRP A 318 6.06 7.76 -13.41
C TRP A 318 6.46 7.95 -14.87
N LEU A 319 5.51 7.88 -15.81
CA LEU A 319 5.78 8.15 -17.23
C LEU A 319 5.98 9.64 -17.52
N HIS A 320 5.54 10.50 -16.60
CA HIS A 320 5.56 11.97 -16.70
C HIS A 320 6.32 12.60 -15.53
#